data_AF-A0A938K6E9-F1
#
_entry.id   AF-A0A938K6E9-F1
#
_cell.length_a   1.000
_cell.length_b   1.000
_cell.length_c   1.000
_cell.angle_alpha   90.00
_cell.angle_beta   90.00
_cell.angle_gamma   90.00
#
_symmetry.space_group_name_H-M   'P 1'
#
loop_
_entity.id
_entity.type
_entity.pdbx_description
1 polymer ?
#
loop_
_entity_poly.entity_id
_entity_poly.type
_entity_poly.pdbx_seq_one_letter_code
_entity_poly.pdbx_strand_id
1 'polypeptide(L)'
;MRLRRFAHALIALSVMGGCATGADTTAMCQQSDRWNSASTQISLALDEIETLEAGRLREVFDQILQTLILLNQAAPREIRPDIELLLNTYGALSDALEQIDWQGNLADKDSAVTSAGVRLSSESNQQAQANLADYFGDNCSTTIDNAVNKFPSVGTTLPDPIIQEENVEPPTAGGDNESSVIRAFGYVVVERFGVAITDEQAVCVGEKLLKNNTADPILVDQTYWVLLQNIFDECQIKVDVAKELEKD
;
A
#
# COMPACT_ATOMS: atom_id res chain seq x y z
N MET A 1 62.33 32.25 52.21
CA MET A 1 61.82 30.90 51.87
C MET A 1 60.39 31.06 51.38
N ARG A 2 60.16 30.90 50.07
CA ARG A 2 58.86 31.10 49.41
C ARG A 2 58.02 29.83 49.60
N LEU A 3 56.85 29.91 50.22
CA LEU A 3 55.85 28.84 50.15
C LEU A 3 54.55 29.33 49.50
N ARG A 4 54.04 28.47 48.62
CA ARG A 4 53.19 28.72 47.48
C ARG A 4 51.73 29.00 47.86
N ARG A 5 51.11 29.93 47.11
CA ARG A 5 49.66 30.14 47.01
C ARG A 5 49.04 28.93 46.29
N PHE A 6 48.12 28.22 46.95
CA PHE A 6 47.27 27.21 46.30
C PHE A 6 46.05 27.90 45.71
N ALA A 7 46.10 28.21 44.41
CA ALA A 7 44.92 28.56 43.63
C ALA A 7 44.23 27.26 43.21
N HIS A 8 43.09 26.96 43.81
CA HIS A 8 42.20 25.89 43.37
C HIS A 8 41.42 26.39 42.14
N ALA A 9 41.88 26.01 40.95
CA ALA A 9 41.10 26.13 39.74
C ALA A 9 40.08 24.98 39.70
N LEU A 10 38.84 25.27 40.13
CA LEU A 10 37.69 24.42 39.88
C LEU A 10 37.35 24.53 38.38
N ILE A 11 37.84 23.57 37.59
CA ILE A 11 37.41 23.37 36.21
C ILE A 11 36.04 22.72 36.29
N ALA A 12 34.99 23.53 36.12
CA ALA A 12 33.64 23.05 35.85
C ALA A 12 33.64 22.44 34.44
N LEU A 13 33.76 21.12 34.38
CA LEU A 13 33.57 20.37 33.14
C LEU A 13 32.07 20.31 32.85
N SER A 14 31.56 21.31 32.14
CA SER A 14 30.23 21.28 31.54
C SER A 14 30.23 20.21 30.45
N VAL A 15 29.82 18.99 30.81
CA VAL A 15 29.41 17.99 29.84
C VAL A 15 28.14 18.52 29.18
N MET A 16 28.30 19.15 28.01
CA MET A 16 27.19 19.31 27.09
C MET A 16 26.78 17.88 26.70
N GLY A 17 25.67 17.40 27.26
CA GLY A 17 24.97 16.24 26.73
C GLY A 17 24.43 16.63 25.36
N GLY A 18 25.24 16.47 24.31
CA GLY A 18 24.72 16.37 22.97
C GLY A 18 23.82 15.14 22.92
N CYS A 19 22.56 15.32 22.51
CA CYS A 19 21.67 14.22 22.18
C CYS A 19 22.43 13.30 21.24
N ALA A 20 22.75 12.08 21.69
CA ALA A 20 23.32 11.07 20.82
C ALA A 20 22.21 10.60 19.88
N THR A 21 22.00 11.32 18.79
CA THR A 21 21.30 10.78 17.63
C THR A 21 22.06 9.53 17.22
N GLY A 22 21.35 8.40 17.08
CA GLY A 22 21.96 7.15 16.65
C GLY A 22 22.66 7.32 15.31
N ALA A 23 23.63 6.46 15.00
CA ALA A 23 24.29 6.46 13.69
C ALA A 23 23.25 6.34 12.54
N ASP A 24 22.20 5.54 12.78
CA ASP A 24 21.07 5.34 11.87
C ASP A 24 20.28 6.64 11.66
N THR A 25 19.95 7.37 12.74
CA THR A 25 19.28 8.69 12.66
C THR A 25 20.11 9.71 11.88
N THR A 26 21.43 9.73 12.11
CA THR A 26 22.33 10.64 11.39
C THR A 26 22.34 10.32 9.89
N ALA A 27 22.40 9.04 9.52
CA ALA A 27 22.36 8.59 8.13
C ALA A 27 21.00 8.93 7.47
N MET A 28 19.90 8.81 8.21
CA MET A 28 18.58 9.25 7.75
C MET A 28 18.52 10.74 7.45
N CYS A 29 19.04 11.58 8.36
CA CYS A 29 19.04 13.03 8.18
C CYS A 29 19.92 13.50 7.02
N GLN A 30 20.94 12.74 6.63
CA GLN A 30 21.72 13.04 5.42
C GLN A 30 20.91 12.87 4.12
N GLN A 31 19.78 12.16 4.18
CA GLN A 31 18.91 11.90 3.04
C GLN A 31 17.61 12.71 3.09
N SER A 32 17.34 13.50 4.14
CA SER A 32 16.08 14.24 4.29
C SER A 32 15.85 15.25 3.16
N ASP A 33 16.88 16.01 2.78
CA ASP A 33 16.80 16.95 1.66
C ASP A 33 16.54 16.25 0.32
N ARG A 34 17.15 15.07 0.14
CA ARG A 34 16.95 14.25 -1.06
C ARG A 34 15.51 13.74 -1.12
N TRP A 35 14.95 13.31 0.02
CA TRP A 35 13.54 12.93 0.12
C TRP A 35 12.61 14.11 -0.14
N ASN A 36 12.87 15.29 0.43
CA ASN A 36 12.03 16.47 0.22
C ASN A 36 11.99 16.87 -1.28
N SER A 37 13.14 16.81 -1.94
CA SER A 37 13.24 17.06 -3.38
C SER A 37 12.51 15.98 -4.20
N ALA A 38 12.74 14.70 -3.90
CA ALA A 38 12.12 13.59 -4.64
C ALA A 38 10.60 13.53 -4.46
N SER A 39 10.11 13.74 -3.23
CA SER A 39 8.67 13.81 -2.91
C SER A 39 8.00 14.98 -3.63
N THR A 40 8.63 16.16 -3.65
CA THR A 40 8.10 17.31 -4.40
C THR A 40 8.07 17.04 -5.91
N GLN A 41 9.13 16.45 -6.46
CA GLN A 41 9.20 16.14 -7.89
C GLN A 41 8.17 15.09 -8.30
N ILE A 42 7.96 14.05 -7.50
CA ILE A 42 6.93 13.04 -7.80
C ILE A 42 5.53 13.63 -7.69
N SER A 43 5.25 14.52 -6.73
CA SER A 43 3.95 15.19 -6.63
C SER A 43 3.63 15.93 -7.92
N LEU A 44 4.57 16.74 -8.40
CA LEU A 44 4.42 17.50 -9.64
C LEU A 44 4.29 16.57 -10.87
N ALA A 45 5.09 15.50 -10.91
CA ALA A 45 5.04 14.55 -12.02
C ALA A 45 3.72 13.77 -12.06
N LEU A 46 3.15 13.45 -10.89
CA LEU A 46 1.84 12.83 -10.80
C LEU A 46 0.74 13.83 -11.20
N ASP A 47 0.78 15.07 -10.73
CA ASP A 47 -0.20 16.09 -11.12
C ASP A 47 -0.22 16.37 -12.64
N GLU A 48 0.94 16.29 -13.30
CA GLU A 48 1.10 16.56 -14.73
C GLU A 48 1.20 15.28 -15.60
N ILE A 49 0.88 14.11 -15.03
CA ILE A 49 1.22 12.80 -15.61
C ILE A 49 0.74 12.62 -17.05
N GLU A 50 -0.47 13.09 -17.39
CA GLU A 50 -1.05 12.96 -18.74
C GLU A 50 -0.24 13.69 -19.82
N THR A 51 0.48 14.73 -19.44
CA THR A 51 1.20 15.62 -20.36
C THR A 51 2.72 15.50 -20.25
N LEU A 52 3.21 14.81 -19.21
CA LEU A 52 4.62 14.66 -18.95
C LEU A 52 5.27 13.70 -19.95
N GLU A 53 6.47 14.04 -20.42
CA GLU A 53 7.23 13.16 -21.30
C GLU A 53 7.63 11.87 -20.57
N ALA A 54 7.52 10.73 -21.26
CA ALA A 54 7.82 9.40 -20.72
C ALA A 54 9.21 9.30 -20.05
N GLY A 55 10.24 9.91 -20.67
CA GLY A 55 11.58 9.94 -20.11
C GLY A 55 11.68 10.72 -18.80
N ARG A 56 10.92 11.82 -18.68
CA ARG A 56 10.87 12.64 -17.46
C ARG A 56 10.10 11.92 -16.36
N LEU A 57 8.99 11.27 -16.68
CA LEU A 57 8.23 10.46 -15.71
C LEU A 57 9.11 9.33 -15.14
N ARG A 58 9.83 8.61 -16.01
CA ARG A 58 10.78 7.56 -15.61
C ARG A 58 11.89 8.08 -14.71
N GLU A 59 12.47 9.24 -15.04
CA GLU A 59 13.52 9.87 -14.23
C GLU A 59 13.05 10.17 -12.81
N VAL A 60 11.85 10.73 -12.67
CA VAL A 60 11.29 11.10 -11.35
C VAL A 60 11.01 9.84 -10.51
N PHE A 61 10.46 8.79 -11.12
CA PHE A 61 10.23 7.52 -10.43
C PHE A 61 11.54 6.82 -10.01
N ASP A 62 12.57 6.83 -10.86
CA ASP A 62 13.89 6.31 -10.50
C ASP A 62 14.49 7.08 -9.31
N GLN A 63 14.37 8.41 -9.31
CA GLN A 63 14.85 9.25 -8.21
C GLN A 63 14.17 8.94 -6.88
N ILE A 64 12.84 8.79 -6.85
CA ILE A 64 12.13 8.48 -5.60
C ILE A 64 12.43 7.07 -5.10
N LEU A 65 12.48 6.07 -5.99
CA LEU A 65 12.82 4.69 -5.61
C LEU A 65 14.24 4.58 -5.08
N GLN A 66 15.22 5.19 -5.75
CA GLN A 66 16.60 5.21 -5.25
C GLN A 66 16.71 5.91 -3.89
N THR A 67 15.96 6.99 -3.70
CA THR A 67 15.94 7.71 -2.42
C THR A 67 15.39 6.80 -1.33
N LEU A 68 14.24 6.18 -1.55
CA LEU A 68 13.63 5.25 -0.60
C LEU A 68 14.53 4.04 -0.29
N ILE A 69 15.28 3.52 -1.26
CA ILE A 69 16.26 2.44 -1.05
C ILE A 69 17.35 2.90 -0.07
N LEU A 70 17.89 4.10 -0.24
CA LEU A 70 18.90 4.66 0.66
C LEU A 70 18.34 4.92 2.06
N LEU A 71 17.10 5.43 2.13
CA LEU A 71 16.40 5.60 3.41
C LEU A 71 16.24 4.26 4.13
N ASN A 72 15.82 3.20 3.42
CA ASN A 72 15.60 1.88 4.01
C ASN A 72 16.89 1.25 4.57
N GLN A 73 18.03 1.48 3.91
CA GLN A 73 19.33 1.00 4.39
C GLN A 73 19.75 1.66 5.72
N ALA A 74 19.34 2.90 5.94
CA ALA A 74 19.65 3.69 7.12
C ALA A 74 18.54 3.68 8.19
N ALA A 75 17.38 3.09 7.89
CA ALA A 75 16.17 3.26 8.69
C ALA A 75 16.25 2.61 10.08
N PRO A 76 16.04 3.37 11.17
CA PRO A 76 15.75 2.82 12.49
C PRO A 76 14.52 1.92 12.46
N ARG A 77 14.41 1.03 13.45
CA ARG A 77 13.31 0.03 13.52
C ARG A 77 11.91 0.65 13.53
N GLU A 78 11.79 1.85 14.09
CA GLU A 78 10.51 2.57 14.24
C GLU A 78 9.92 3.04 12.90
N ILE A 79 10.76 3.51 11.97
CA ILE A 79 10.30 4.09 10.69
C ILE A 79 10.48 3.14 9.49
N ARG A 80 11.24 2.05 9.67
CA ARG A 80 11.51 1.07 8.61
C ARG A 80 10.25 0.49 7.94
N PRO A 81 9.20 0.07 8.69
CA PRO A 81 8.00 -0.47 8.06
C PRO A 81 7.30 0.52 7.13
N ASP A 82 7.30 1.81 7.49
CA ASP A 82 6.73 2.87 6.65
C ASP A 82 7.52 3.02 5.35
N ILE A 83 8.86 3.06 5.43
CA ILE A 83 9.72 3.15 4.24
C ILE A 83 9.57 1.91 3.34
N GLU A 84 9.47 0.71 3.90
CA GLU A 84 9.23 -0.52 3.14
C GLU A 84 7.86 -0.51 2.45
N LEU A 85 6.82 -0.01 3.11
CA LEU A 85 5.51 0.18 2.49
C LEU A 85 5.59 1.14 1.30
N LEU A 86 6.26 2.29 1.46
CA LEU A 86 6.44 3.27 0.39
C LEU A 86 7.25 2.69 -0.78
N LEU A 87 8.34 1.95 -0.51
CA LEU A 87 9.11 1.24 -1.54
C LEU A 87 8.23 0.32 -2.37
N ASN A 88 7.42 -0.52 -1.71
CA ASN A 88 6.54 -1.46 -2.39
C ASN A 88 5.45 -0.75 -3.20
N THR A 89 4.94 0.37 -2.70
CA THR A 89 3.88 1.12 -3.37
C THR A 89 4.39 1.89 -4.59
N TYR A 90 5.47 2.66 -4.45
CA TYR A 90 6.09 3.34 -5.59
C TYR A 90 6.69 2.36 -6.59
N GLY A 91 7.21 1.21 -6.14
CA GLY A 91 7.73 0.15 -6.99
C GLY A 91 6.62 -0.43 -7.88
N ALA A 92 5.50 -0.82 -7.28
CA ALA A 92 4.36 -1.32 -8.04
C ALA A 92 3.79 -0.31 -9.04
N LEU A 93 3.78 0.98 -8.71
CA LEU A 93 3.35 2.03 -9.64
C LEU A 93 4.36 2.23 -10.78
N SER A 94 5.66 2.18 -10.48
CA SER A 94 6.72 2.19 -11.49
C SER A 94 6.60 1.01 -12.45
N ASP A 95 6.38 -0.20 -11.93
CA ASP A 95 6.22 -1.41 -12.74
C ASP A 95 4.99 -1.34 -13.65
N ALA A 96 3.88 -0.77 -13.15
CA ALA A 96 2.68 -0.55 -13.94
C ALA A 96 2.90 0.51 -15.04
N LEU A 97 3.59 1.61 -14.72
CA LEU A 97 3.95 2.63 -15.72
C LEU A 97 4.91 2.09 -16.77
N GLU A 98 5.81 1.18 -16.41
CA GLU A 98 6.70 0.52 -17.37
C GLU A 98 5.92 -0.33 -18.39
N GLN A 99 4.81 -0.97 -18.01
CA GLN A 99 3.98 -1.76 -18.93
C GLN A 99 3.30 -0.94 -20.01
N ILE A 100 3.10 0.36 -19.76
CA ILE A 100 2.56 1.32 -20.75
C ILE A 100 3.65 2.19 -21.38
N ASP A 101 4.92 1.77 -21.32
CA ASP A 101 6.08 2.50 -21.82
C ASP A 101 6.20 3.92 -21.25
N TRP A 102 5.78 4.11 -20.00
CA TRP A 102 5.78 5.40 -19.30
C TRP A 102 4.91 6.48 -19.98
N GLN A 103 3.95 6.08 -20.82
CA GLN A 103 3.04 7.00 -21.50
C GLN A 103 1.93 7.45 -20.55
N GLY A 104 2.15 8.56 -19.84
CA GLY A 104 1.22 9.02 -18.80
C GLY A 104 -0.18 9.40 -19.30
N ASN A 105 -0.37 9.69 -20.60
CA ASN A 105 -1.68 9.88 -21.22
C ASN A 105 -2.52 8.59 -21.38
N LEU A 106 -1.94 7.43 -21.10
CA LEU A 106 -2.61 6.13 -21.02
C LEU A 106 -2.88 5.69 -19.57
N ALA A 107 -2.34 6.42 -18.58
CA ALA A 107 -2.38 6.02 -17.18
C ALA A 107 -3.80 5.89 -16.59
N ASP A 108 -4.74 6.68 -17.09
CA ASP A 108 -6.16 6.66 -16.71
C ASP A 108 -6.96 5.50 -17.33
N LYS A 109 -6.42 4.89 -18.40
CA LYS A 109 -7.04 3.79 -19.15
C LYS A 109 -6.43 2.43 -18.82
N ASP A 110 -5.28 2.42 -18.15
CA ASP A 110 -4.60 1.21 -17.75
C ASP A 110 -5.04 0.77 -16.34
N SER A 111 -5.58 -0.45 -16.25
CA SER A 111 -6.09 -1.00 -14.99
C SER A 111 -5.01 -1.24 -13.93
N ALA A 112 -3.77 -1.54 -14.34
CA ALA A 112 -2.66 -1.76 -13.42
C ALA A 112 -2.16 -0.43 -12.85
N VAL A 113 -2.03 0.60 -13.68
CA VAL A 113 -1.61 1.95 -13.25
C VAL A 113 -2.65 2.58 -12.34
N THR A 114 -3.93 2.51 -12.70
CA THR A 114 -5.03 3.01 -11.84
C THR A 114 -5.08 2.27 -10.49
N SER A 115 -4.97 0.94 -10.48
CA SER A 115 -4.93 0.15 -9.24
C SER A 115 -3.72 0.49 -8.35
N ALA A 116 -2.53 0.64 -8.94
CA ALA A 116 -1.34 1.06 -8.22
C ALA A 116 -1.47 2.51 -7.70
N GLY A 117 -2.09 3.40 -8.47
CA GLY A 117 -2.43 4.77 -8.06
C GLY A 117 -3.41 4.82 -6.89
N VAL A 118 -4.43 3.97 -6.88
CA VAL A 118 -5.36 3.82 -5.74
C VAL A 118 -4.61 3.36 -4.48
N ARG A 119 -3.70 2.39 -4.61
CA ARG A 119 -2.86 1.96 -3.49
C ARG A 119 -2.01 3.11 -2.94
N LEU A 120 -1.38 3.91 -3.80
CA LEU A 120 -0.63 5.10 -3.38
C LEU A 120 -1.51 6.09 -2.60
N SER A 121 -2.75 6.27 -3.02
CA SER A 121 -3.73 7.14 -2.37
C SER A 121 -4.41 6.51 -1.13
N SER A 122 -4.07 5.29 -0.72
CA SER A 122 -4.66 4.65 0.46
C SER A 122 -4.25 5.32 1.78
N GLU A 123 -5.10 5.22 2.81
CA GLU A 123 -4.84 5.83 4.13
C GLU A 123 -3.52 5.34 4.76
N SER A 124 -3.19 4.05 4.61
CA SER A 124 -1.93 3.51 5.14
C SER A 124 -0.70 4.10 4.45
N ASN A 125 -0.76 4.34 3.14
CA ASN A 125 0.33 4.99 2.42
C ASN A 125 0.41 6.48 2.73
N GLN A 126 -0.72 7.17 2.89
CA GLN A 126 -0.73 8.57 3.34
C GLN A 126 -0.13 8.69 4.75
N GLN A 127 -0.48 7.77 5.66
CA GLN A 127 0.08 7.75 7.01
C GLN A 127 1.57 7.45 7.01
N ALA A 128 2.04 6.50 6.19
CA ALA A 128 3.48 6.20 6.08
C ALA A 128 4.29 7.40 5.56
N GLN A 129 3.76 8.16 4.60
CA GLN A 129 4.42 9.37 4.12
C GLN A 129 4.43 10.48 5.20
N ALA A 130 3.33 10.62 5.96
CA ALA A 130 3.24 11.55 7.08
C ALA A 130 4.22 11.18 8.22
N ASN A 131 4.27 9.91 8.62
CA ASN A 131 5.20 9.40 9.63
C ASN A 131 6.66 9.68 9.25
N LEU A 132 7.00 9.51 7.97
CA LEU A 132 8.34 9.79 7.46
C LEU A 132 8.66 11.29 7.50
N ALA A 133 7.70 12.14 7.17
CA ALA A 133 7.83 13.59 7.29
C ALA A 133 8.00 14.03 8.76
N ASP A 134 7.18 13.50 9.66
CA ASP A 134 7.26 13.77 11.10
C ASP A 134 8.60 13.29 11.67
N TYR A 135 9.08 12.11 11.27
CA TYR A 135 10.38 11.60 11.66
C TYR A 135 11.51 12.58 11.27
N PHE A 136 11.48 13.14 10.05
CA PHE A 136 12.45 14.15 9.64
C PHE A 136 12.29 15.48 10.38
N GLY A 137 11.07 15.90 10.66
CA GLY A 137 10.79 17.09 11.47
C GLY A 137 11.39 16.97 12.87
N ASP A 138 11.10 15.87 13.55
CA ASP A 138 11.49 15.62 14.94
C ASP A 138 13.00 15.37 15.08
N ASN A 139 13.61 14.65 14.13
CA ASN A 139 14.99 14.17 14.27
C ASN A 139 16.02 14.96 13.45
N CYS A 140 15.60 15.57 12.35
CA CYS A 140 16.51 16.21 11.39
C CYS A 140 16.31 17.73 11.30
N SER A 141 15.29 18.28 11.97
CA SER A 141 14.91 19.69 11.85
C SER A 141 14.64 20.11 10.40
N THR A 142 14.18 19.17 9.57
CA THR A 142 13.81 19.39 8.17
C THR A 142 12.29 19.33 8.05
N THR A 143 11.66 20.40 7.56
CA THR A 143 10.25 20.39 7.19
C THR A 143 10.09 19.83 5.79
N ILE A 144 9.18 18.87 5.60
CA ILE A 144 8.82 18.33 4.29
C ILE A 144 7.58 19.07 3.79
N ASP A 145 7.72 19.84 2.71
CA ASP A 145 6.65 20.70 2.21
C ASP A 145 5.53 19.89 1.51
N ASN A 146 5.88 18.76 0.89
CA ASN A 146 4.96 17.84 0.21
C ASN A 146 4.96 16.47 0.89
N ALA A 147 4.41 16.42 2.10
CA ALA A 147 4.44 15.21 2.92
C ALA A 147 3.57 14.07 2.37
N VAL A 148 2.58 14.34 1.51
CA VAL A 148 1.67 13.32 0.99
C VAL A 148 1.48 13.47 -0.51
N ASN A 149 1.96 12.48 -1.25
CA ASN A 149 1.76 12.34 -2.69
C ASN A 149 0.54 11.47 -2.96
N LYS A 150 -0.24 11.85 -3.96
CA LYS A 150 -1.43 11.13 -4.41
C LYS A 150 -1.41 11.00 -5.92
N PHE A 151 -2.01 9.94 -6.43
CA PHE A 151 -2.22 9.79 -7.87
C PHE A 151 -3.42 10.63 -8.30
N PRO A 152 -3.35 11.40 -9.41
CA PRO A 152 -4.47 12.19 -9.89
C PRO A 152 -5.64 11.28 -10.30
N SER A 153 -6.88 11.73 -10.03
CA SER A 153 -8.13 11.04 -10.38
C SER A 153 -8.19 9.56 -9.97
N VAL A 154 -8.19 9.30 -8.67
CA VAL A 154 -8.80 8.07 -8.14
C VAL A 154 -10.32 8.28 -8.07
N GLY A 155 -10.98 8.21 -9.23
CA GLY A 155 -12.43 8.04 -9.27
C GLY A 155 -12.80 6.84 -8.40
N THR A 156 -13.91 6.94 -7.65
CA THR A 156 -14.39 5.95 -6.68
C THR A 156 -14.78 4.60 -7.29
N THR A 157 -14.45 4.36 -8.55
CA THR A 157 -14.71 3.11 -9.23
C THR A 157 -13.59 2.14 -8.87
N LEU A 158 -13.97 1.04 -8.23
CA LEU A 158 -13.20 -0.20 -8.25
C LEU A 158 -12.56 -0.37 -9.64
N PRO A 159 -11.29 -0.82 -9.72
CA PRO A 159 -10.71 -1.19 -11.00
C PRO A 159 -11.71 -2.08 -11.74
N ASP A 160 -12.01 -1.75 -13.00
CA ASP A 160 -12.83 -2.65 -13.81
C ASP A 160 -12.20 -4.05 -13.72
N PRO A 161 -13.00 -5.10 -13.48
CA PRO A 161 -12.46 -6.46 -13.46
C PRO A 161 -11.70 -6.66 -14.76
N ILE A 162 -10.44 -7.09 -14.65
CA ILE A 162 -9.60 -7.42 -15.79
C ILE A 162 -10.41 -8.38 -16.66
N ILE A 163 -10.93 -7.89 -17.78
CA ILE A 163 -11.47 -8.76 -18.82
C ILE A 163 -10.23 -9.41 -19.42
N GLN A 164 -9.85 -10.56 -18.88
CA GLN A 164 -8.89 -11.44 -19.53
C GLN A 164 -9.49 -11.72 -20.91
N GLU A 165 -8.83 -11.26 -21.97
CA GLU A 165 -9.20 -11.65 -23.33
C GLU A 165 -9.24 -13.19 -23.38
N GLU A 166 -10.44 -13.73 -23.60
CA GLU A 166 -10.77 -15.15 -23.58
C GLU A 166 -10.19 -15.91 -24.79
N ASN A 167 -8.97 -15.59 -25.22
CA ASN A 167 -8.33 -16.22 -26.39
C ASN A 167 -6.85 -16.55 -26.20
N VAL A 168 -6.42 -16.77 -24.95
CA VAL A 168 -5.26 -17.63 -24.70
C VAL A 168 -5.84 -18.98 -24.35
N GLU A 169 -5.66 -19.94 -25.25
CA GLU A 169 -5.97 -21.35 -24.99
C GLU A 169 -5.37 -21.71 -23.62
N PRO A 170 -6.20 -22.02 -22.60
CA PRO A 170 -5.70 -22.15 -21.25
C PRO A 170 -4.66 -23.26 -21.24
N PRO A 171 -3.50 -23.07 -20.57
CA PRO A 171 -2.63 -24.20 -20.28
C PRO A 171 -3.49 -25.24 -19.60
N THR A 172 -3.42 -26.49 -20.04
CA THR A 172 -4.25 -27.58 -19.52
C THR A 172 -4.06 -27.65 -18.01
N ALA A 173 -5.01 -27.03 -17.33
CA ALA A 173 -5.26 -27.12 -15.93
C ALA A 173 -5.47 -28.60 -15.61
N GLY A 174 -4.49 -29.24 -14.97
CA GLY A 174 -4.76 -30.51 -14.32
C GLY A 174 -5.94 -30.29 -13.38
N GLY A 175 -6.99 -31.10 -13.52
CA GLY A 175 -8.33 -30.89 -12.93
C GLY A 175 -8.42 -30.75 -11.40
N ASP A 176 -7.29 -30.63 -10.70
CA ASP A 176 -7.21 -30.31 -9.28
C ASP A 176 -7.29 -28.79 -9.01
N ASN A 177 -7.00 -27.92 -9.97
CA ASN A 177 -6.96 -26.46 -9.74
C ASN A 177 -8.34 -25.79 -9.70
N GLU A 178 -9.34 -26.27 -10.44
CA GLU A 178 -10.69 -25.70 -10.41
C GLU A 178 -11.33 -25.93 -9.04
N SER A 179 -11.13 -27.13 -8.47
CA SER A 179 -11.63 -27.47 -7.14
C SER A 179 -10.98 -26.63 -6.02
N SER A 180 -9.70 -26.27 -6.17
CA SER A 180 -8.98 -25.47 -5.18
C SER A 180 -9.38 -24.00 -5.25
N VAL A 181 -9.63 -23.46 -6.46
CA VAL A 181 -10.14 -22.10 -6.65
C VAL A 181 -11.55 -21.96 -6.09
N ILE A 182 -12.45 -22.91 -6.38
CA ILE A 182 -13.82 -22.93 -5.86
C ILE A 182 -13.81 -22.97 -4.33
N ARG A 183 -12.94 -23.81 -3.75
CA ARG A 183 -12.79 -23.92 -2.30
C ARG A 183 -12.27 -22.64 -1.67
N ALA A 184 -11.23 -22.03 -2.23
CA ALA A 184 -10.67 -20.78 -1.74
C ALA A 184 -11.71 -19.65 -1.78
N PHE A 185 -12.51 -19.59 -2.83
CA PHE A 185 -13.60 -18.63 -2.95
C PHE A 185 -14.66 -18.81 -1.85
N GLY A 186 -15.05 -20.05 -1.55
CA GLY A 186 -15.97 -20.35 -0.44
C GLY A 186 -15.44 -19.95 0.92
N TYR A 187 -14.13 -20.15 1.19
CA TYR A 187 -13.50 -19.72 2.44
C TYR A 187 -13.57 -18.20 2.63
N VAL A 188 -13.15 -17.43 1.62
CA VAL A 188 -13.14 -15.96 1.69
C VAL A 188 -14.52 -15.39 2.01
N VAL A 189 -15.57 -15.94 1.40
CA VAL A 189 -16.94 -15.45 1.60
C VAL A 189 -17.44 -15.74 3.02
N VAL A 190 -17.12 -16.90 3.58
CA VAL A 190 -17.61 -17.28 4.91
C VAL A 190 -16.77 -16.69 6.04
N GLU A 191 -15.46 -16.47 5.81
CA GLU A 191 -14.58 -15.76 6.75
C GLU A 191 -15.08 -14.35 7.10
N ARG A 192 -15.74 -13.68 6.15
CA ARG A 192 -16.38 -12.39 6.39
C ARG A 192 -17.42 -12.43 7.51
N PHE A 193 -18.05 -13.58 7.74
CA PHE A 193 -19.03 -13.79 8.81
C PHE A 193 -18.42 -14.39 10.08
N GLY A 194 -17.09 -14.53 10.13
CA GLY A 194 -16.37 -15.02 11.32
C GLY A 194 -16.65 -16.48 11.67
N VAL A 195 -17.09 -17.30 10.70
CA VAL A 195 -17.44 -18.71 10.92
C VAL A 195 -16.40 -19.63 10.31
N ALA A 196 -15.92 -20.57 11.11
CA ALA A 196 -15.07 -21.67 10.63
C ALA A 196 -15.93 -22.74 9.94
N ILE A 197 -15.47 -23.19 8.78
CA ILE A 197 -16.14 -24.21 7.95
C ILE A 197 -15.18 -25.31 7.53
N THR A 198 -15.71 -26.43 7.04
CA THR A 198 -14.89 -27.50 6.46
C THR A 198 -14.62 -27.29 4.97
N ASP A 199 -13.67 -28.05 4.43
CA ASP A 199 -13.36 -28.04 3.00
C ASP A 199 -14.59 -28.36 2.13
N GLU A 200 -15.43 -29.30 2.56
CA GLU A 200 -16.66 -29.66 1.84
C GLU A 200 -17.67 -28.52 1.84
N GLN A 201 -17.78 -27.81 2.97
CA GLN A 201 -18.65 -26.65 3.09
C GLN A 201 -18.14 -25.48 2.23
N ALA A 202 -16.82 -25.26 2.20
CA ALA A 202 -16.19 -24.24 1.38
C ALA A 202 -16.41 -24.51 -0.12
N VAL A 203 -16.24 -25.77 -0.57
CA VAL A 203 -16.54 -26.15 -1.96
C VAL A 203 -18.01 -25.94 -2.29
N CYS A 204 -18.93 -26.37 -1.40
CA CYS A 204 -20.37 -26.19 -1.60
C CYS A 204 -20.76 -24.72 -1.81
N VAL A 205 -20.26 -23.83 -0.95
CA VAL A 205 -20.52 -22.40 -1.05
C VAL A 205 -19.96 -21.84 -2.35
N GLY A 206 -18.71 -22.15 -2.67
CA GLY A 206 -18.05 -21.68 -3.89
C GLY A 206 -18.81 -22.07 -5.16
N GLU A 207 -19.23 -23.34 -5.26
CA GLU A 207 -20.00 -23.80 -6.42
C GLU A 207 -21.36 -23.11 -6.55
N LYS A 208 -22.06 -22.93 -5.43
CA LYS A 208 -23.41 -22.35 -5.42
C LYS A 208 -23.36 -20.87 -5.77
N LEU A 209 -22.36 -20.14 -5.31
CA LEU A 209 -22.15 -18.74 -5.67
C LEU A 209 -21.83 -18.58 -7.16
N LEU A 210 -20.96 -19.43 -7.70
CA LEU A 210 -20.62 -19.39 -9.13
C LEU A 210 -21.83 -19.75 -10.02
N LYS A 211 -22.65 -20.72 -9.60
CA LYS A 211 -23.89 -21.11 -10.30
C LYS A 211 -24.98 -20.05 -10.23
N ASN A 212 -25.02 -19.25 -9.17
CA ASN A 212 -26.04 -18.23 -8.94
C ASN A 212 -25.62 -16.82 -9.40
N ASN A 213 -24.50 -16.68 -10.12
CA ASN A 213 -24.08 -15.41 -10.73
C ASN A 213 -24.96 -15.07 -11.95
N THR A 214 -26.16 -14.54 -11.69
CA THR A 214 -27.02 -13.97 -12.72
C THR A 214 -26.52 -12.57 -13.07
N ALA A 215 -26.08 -12.39 -14.32
CA ALA A 215 -25.52 -11.15 -14.88
C ALA A 215 -26.54 -9.99 -15.03
N ASP A 216 -27.54 -9.88 -14.15
CA ASP A 216 -28.55 -8.82 -14.18
C ASP A 216 -28.34 -7.82 -13.01
N PRO A 217 -27.74 -6.65 -13.28
CA PRO A 217 -27.38 -5.67 -12.27
C PRO A 217 -28.58 -4.96 -11.62
N ILE A 218 -29.83 -5.20 -12.06
CA ILE A 218 -31.04 -4.57 -11.50
C ILE A 218 -31.56 -5.31 -10.24
N LEU A 219 -31.05 -6.52 -9.96
CA LEU A 219 -31.55 -7.40 -8.88
C LEU A 219 -30.67 -7.43 -7.61
N VAL A 220 -29.68 -6.56 -7.48
CA VAL A 220 -28.64 -6.70 -6.44
C VAL A 220 -28.79 -5.63 -5.37
N ASP A 221 -29.55 -5.95 -4.31
CA ASP A 221 -29.25 -5.48 -2.95
C ASP A 221 -30.14 -6.17 -1.91
N GLN A 222 -31.44 -6.33 -2.18
CA GLN A 222 -32.34 -7.09 -1.27
C GLN A 222 -32.25 -8.61 -1.49
N THR A 223 -31.87 -9.05 -2.69
CA THR A 223 -31.82 -10.47 -3.09
C THR A 223 -30.49 -11.13 -2.79
N TYR A 224 -29.40 -10.37 -2.65
CA TYR A 224 -28.05 -10.91 -2.44
C TYR A 224 -27.87 -11.53 -1.04
N TRP A 225 -28.31 -10.84 0.01
CA TRP A 225 -28.21 -11.37 1.38
C TRP A 225 -29.14 -12.55 1.62
N VAL A 226 -30.32 -12.54 0.99
CA VAL A 226 -31.23 -13.69 0.98
C VAL A 226 -30.63 -14.87 0.23
N LEU A 227 -29.96 -14.62 -0.90
CA LEU A 227 -29.23 -15.63 -1.65
C LEU A 227 -28.10 -16.23 -0.81
N LEU A 228 -27.32 -15.41 -0.12
CA LEU A 228 -26.26 -15.89 0.78
C LEU A 228 -26.81 -16.73 1.93
N GLN A 229 -27.90 -16.29 2.57
CA GLN A 229 -28.55 -17.08 3.61
C GLN A 229 -29.00 -18.45 3.08
N ASN A 230 -29.64 -18.48 1.91
CA ASN A 230 -30.07 -19.74 1.28
C ASN A 230 -28.88 -20.66 0.97
N ILE A 231 -27.76 -20.10 0.46
CA ILE A 231 -26.55 -20.88 0.17
C ILE A 231 -25.93 -21.43 1.46
N PHE A 232 -25.88 -20.65 2.54
CA PHE A 232 -25.37 -21.11 3.82
C PHE A 232 -26.25 -22.18 4.45
N ASP A 233 -27.58 -22.04 4.37
CA ASP A 233 -28.53 -23.05 4.82
C ASP A 233 -28.37 -24.36 4.01
N GLU A 234 -28.25 -24.26 2.68
CA GLU A 234 -28.02 -25.41 1.79
C GLU A 234 -26.67 -26.09 2.05
N CYS A 235 -25.62 -25.32 2.36
CA CYS A 235 -24.29 -25.82 2.68
C CYS A 235 -24.10 -26.13 4.18
N GLN A 236 -25.18 -26.08 4.97
CA GLN A 236 -25.20 -26.42 6.40
C GLN A 236 -24.26 -25.57 7.27
N ILE A 237 -24.06 -24.31 6.88
CA ILE A 237 -23.25 -23.32 7.60
C ILE A 237 -24.15 -22.56 8.56
N LYS A 238 -23.77 -22.52 9.83
CA LYS A 238 -24.55 -21.87 10.88
C LYS A 238 -24.21 -20.38 10.97
N VAL A 239 -24.75 -19.61 10.03
CA VAL A 239 -24.66 -18.15 9.98
C VAL A 239 -26.06 -17.56 9.88
N ASP A 240 -26.31 -16.49 10.62
CA ASP A 240 -27.49 -15.64 10.45
C ASP A 240 -27.02 -14.34 9.79
N VAL A 241 -27.13 -14.29 8.47
CA VAL A 241 -26.61 -13.20 7.64
C VAL A 241 -27.23 -11.87 8.05
N ALA A 242 -28.53 -11.83 8.36
CA ALA A 242 -29.21 -10.61 8.76
C ALA A 242 -28.66 -10.06 10.07
N LYS A 243 -28.38 -10.94 11.04
CA LYS A 243 -27.85 -10.55 12.35
C LYS A 243 -26.39 -10.09 12.29
N GLU A 244 -25.58 -10.62 11.37
CA GLU A 244 -24.20 -10.17 11.20
C GLU A 244 -24.12 -8.79 10.52
N LEU A 245 -25.08 -8.44 9.66
CA LEU A 245 -25.16 -7.10 9.03
C LEU A 245 -25.56 -5.98 10.00
N GLU A 246 -26.16 -6.30 11.15
CA GLU A 246 -26.53 -5.32 12.18
C GLU A 246 -25.37 -4.96 13.13
N LYS A 247 -24.21 -5.63 12.99
CA LYS A 247 -23.03 -5.42 13.85
C LYS A 247 -21.99 -4.46 13.27
N ASP A 248 -22.14 -4.08 12.01
CA ASP A 248 -21.37 -3.03 11.31
C ASP A 248 -22.06 -1.66 11.46
#